data_AF-A0AA87B3X6-F1
#
_entry.id   AF-A0AA87B3X6-F1
#
_cell.length_a   1.000
_cell.length_b   1.000
_cell.length_c   1.000
_cell.angle_alpha   90.00
_cell.angle_beta   90.00
_cell.angle_gamma   90.00
#
_symmetry.space_group_name_H-M   'P 1'
#
loop_
_entity.id
_entity.type
_entity.pdbx_description
1 polymer ?
#
loop_
_entity_poly.entity_id
_entity_poly.type
_entity_poly.pdbx_seq_one_letter_code
_entity_poly.pdbx_strand_id
1 'polypeptide(L)'
;MQSAFKTAGPVVSVEHGFADGGKQKAFLYQGLIEISRSGSDEDYNAYFTSNLSSFWPLKVGARRTFDFIPLKADAFKEKWTLSLNVTKRRSFSIGYCSYDVFNVVYDVRRNDEEVERWTAVYAPDLLATVAKIYDEGTNNEETVSYTAIKPLK
;
A
#
# COMPACT_ATOMS: atom_id res chain seq x y z
N MET A 1 -15.14 3.69 -4.65
CA MET A 1 -14.16 4.44 -3.82
C MET A 1 -13.53 5.53 -4.68
N GLN A 2 -13.43 6.77 -4.18
CA GLN A 2 -12.72 7.86 -4.86
C GLN A 2 -11.46 8.21 -4.07
N SER A 3 -10.35 8.44 -4.77
CA SER A 3 -9.08 8.80 -4.14
C SER A 3 -8.44 10.00 -4.81
N ALA A 4 -7.87 10.87 -4.00
CA ALA A 4 -7.13 12.03 -4.45
C ALA A 4 -5.67 12.01 -3.96
N PHE A 5 -4.71 12.39 -4.82
CA PHE A 5 -3.28 12.20 -4.59
C PHE A 5 -2.50 13.52 -4.68
N LYS A 6 -1.49 13.71 -3.81
CA LYS A 6 -0.50 14.81 -3.85
C LYS A 6 0.89 14.27 -3.54
N THR A 7 1.91 14.73 -4.24
CA THR A 7 3.29 14.26 -4.04
C THR A 7 4.17 15.35 -3.43
N ALA A 8 5.12 14.93 -2.60
CA ALA A 8 6.20 15.75 -2.05
C ALA A 8 7.46 14.88 -1.92
N GLY A 9 8.35 14.97 -2.92
CA GLY A 9 9.47 14.04 -3.03
C GLY A 9 8.96 12.59 -3.17
N PRO A 10 9.49 11.63 -2.40
CA PRO A 10 9.02 10.24 -2.46
C PRO A 10 7.72 10.02 -1.69
N VAL A 11 7.19 11.01 -0.96
CA VAL A 11 5.97 10.82 -0.16
C VAL A 11 4.74 11.23 -0.97
N VAL A 12 3.71 10.38 -0.93
CA VAL A 12 2.42 10.58 -1.58
C VAL A 12 1.36 10.69 -0.50
N SER A 13 0.70 11.85 -0.40
CA SER A 13 -0.52 12.03 0.39
C SER A 13 -1.71 11.53 -0.42
N VAL A 14 -2.54 10.71 0.19
CA VAL A 14 -3.75 10.15 -0.43
C VAL A 14 -4.94 10.42 0.48
N GLU A 15 -6.01 10.94 -0.09
CA GLU A 15 -7.29 11.11 0.60
C GLU A 15 -8.31 10.16 -0.02
N HIS A 16 -8.80 9.23 0.80
CA HIS A 16 -9.79 8.24 0.45
C HIS A 16 -11.18 8.69 0.87
N GLY A 17 -12.14 8.60 -0.05
CA GLY A 17 -13.57 8.72 0.22
C GLY A 17 -14.28 7.37 0.03
N PHE A 18 -14.90 6.89 1.11
CA PHE A 18 -15.70 5.67 1.14
C PHE A 18 -17.18 5.95 0.85
N ALA A 19 -17.93 4.91 0.46
CA ALA A 19 -19.31 5.06 0.03
C ALA A 19 -20.28 5.42 1.17
N ASP A 20 -19.92 5.07 2.40
CA ASP A 20 -20.62 5.40 3.65
C ASP A 20 -20.34 6.83 4.15
N GLY A 21 -19.53 7.60 3.42
CA GLY A 21 -19.13 8.96 3.80
C GLY A 21 -17.87 9.03 4.66
N GLY A 22 -17.29 7.88 5.03
CA GLY A 22 -16.01 7.80 5.71
C GLY A 22 -14.89 8.47 4.91
N LYS A 23 -13.96 9.10 5.62
CA LYS A 23 -12.76 9.71 5.03
C LYS A 23 -11.53 9.21 5.76
N GLN A 24 -10.49 8.99 4.97
CA GLN A 24 -9.21 8.58 5.49
C GLN A 24 -8.10 9.28 4.71
N LYS A 25 -7.07 9.70 5.42
CA LYS A 25 -5.89 10.32 4.84
C LYS A 25 -4.70 9.44 5.14
N ALA A 26 -3.93 9.11 4.12
CA ALA A 26 -2.73 8.30 4.22
C ALA A 26 -1.53 9.03 3.62
N PHE A 27 -0.34 8.76 4.15
CA PHE A 27 0.94 9.15 3.60
C PHE A 27 1.71 7.88 3.25
N LEU A 28 2.08 7.73 1.98
CA LEU A 28 2.74 6.53 1.47
C LEU A 28 4.08 6.88 0.83
N TYR A 29 5.12 6.11 1.11
CA TYR A 29 6.37 6.15 0.37
C TYR A 29 6.14 5.56 -1.02
N GLN A 30 6.42 6.36 -2.05
CA GLN A 30 6.23 6.10 -3.46
C GLN A 30 4.80 5.61 -3.77
N GLY A 31 3.80 6.00 -2.97
CA GLY A 31 2.41 5.58 -3.18
C GLY A 31 2.11 4.10 -2.92
N LEU A 32 3.10 3.38 -2.39
CA LEU A 32 3.05 1.94 -2.16
C LEU A 32 3.08 1.66 -0.65
N ILE A 33 4.15 2.06 0.04
CA ILE A 33 4.39 1.69 1.44
C ILE A 33 3.73 2.73 2.35
N GLU A 34 2.69 2.33 3.09
CA GLU A 34 2.03 3.21 4.05
C GLU A 34 2.99 3.58 5.20
N ILE A 35 3.15 4.88 5.44
CA ILE A 35 3.96 5.44 6.53
C ILE A 35 3.05 5.88 7.67
N SER A 36 1.92 6.50 7.31
CA SER A 36 0.96 7.03 8.25
C SER A 36 -0.44 7.04 7.65
N ARG A 37 -1.45 6.87 8.48
CA ARG A 37 -2.86 6.95 8.12
C ARG A 37 -3.66 7.43 9.31
N SER A 38 -4.59 8.32 9.04
CA SER A 38 -5.55 8.86 10.01
C SER A 38 -6.95 8.86 9.39
N GLY A 39 -7.98 8.54 10.16
CA GLY A 39 -9.35 8.49 9.64
C GLY A 39 -10.38 8.01 10.65
N SER A 40 -11.53 7.57 10.16
CA SER A 40 -12.62 7.01 10.98
C SER A 40 -12.30 5.65 11.61
N ASP A 41 -11.31 4.94 11.09
CA ASP A 41 -10.81 3.67 11.63
C ASP A 41 -9.66 3.90 12.63
N GLU A 42 -8.80 2.91 12.83
CA GLU A 42 -7.58 3.07 13.62
C GLU A 42 -6.53 3.92 12.89
N ASP A 43 -5.87 4.80 13.64
CA ASP A 43 -4.66 5.49 13.23
C ASP A 43 -3.51 4.49 13.06
N TYR A 44 -2.72 4.68 12.01
CA TYR A 44 -1.50 3.91 11.76
C TYR A 44 -0.33 4.88 11.59
N ASN A 45 0.79 4.60 12.25
CA ASN A 45 2.02 5.36 12.09
C ASN A 45 3.20 4.39 12.22
N ALA A 46 4.08 4.37 11.23
CA ALA A 46 5.24 3.50 11.19
C ALA A 46 6.52 4.30 11.02
N TYR A 47 7.49 4.03 11.88
CA TYR A 47 8.86 4.47 11.73
C TYR A 47 9.70 3.34 11.13
N PHE A 48 10.00 3.42 9.83
CA PHE A 48 10.85 2.44 9.17
C PHE A 48 12.32 2.67 9.53
N THR A 49 12.96 1.64 10.10
CA THR A 49 14.41 1.65 10.40
C THR A 49 15.23 1.19 9.21
N SER A 50 14.62 0.44 8.29
CA SER A 50 15.23 0.04 7.01
C SER A 50 15.14 1.14 5.94
N ASN A 51 16.08 1.12 4.98
CA ASN A 51 16.03 2.03 3.83
C ASN A 51 14.93 1.61 2.83
N LEU A 52 13.80 2.32 2.84
CA LEU A 52 12.68 2.11 1.92
C LEU A 52 13.08 2.22 0.45
N SER A 53 14.05 3.07 0.09
CA SER A 53 14.44 3.27 -1.31
C SER A 53 15.02 2.00 -1.95
N SER A 54 15.48 1.04 -1.15
CA SER A 54 16.11 -0.20 -1.61
C SER A 54 15.17 -1.19 -2.32
N PHE A 55 13.86 -0.93 -2.33
CA PHE A 55 12.90 -1.71 -3.11
C PHE A 55 12.88 -1.33 -4.59
N TRP A 56 13.29 -0.12 -4.93
CA TRP A 56 13.21 0.42 -6.28
C TRP A 56 14.54 0.26 -7.05
N PRO A 57 14.49 0.11 -8.39
CA PRO A 57 13.29 0.01 -9.23
C PRO A 57 12.58 -1.36 -9.10
N LEU A 58 11.26 -1.37 -9.24
CA LEU A 58 10.46 -2.60 -9.17
C LEU A 58 10.71 -3.49 -10.38
N LYS A 59 10.84 -4.80 -10.12
CA LYS A 59 10.95 -5.85 -11.15
C LYS A 59 10.23 -7.10 -10.65
N VAL A 60 9.65 -7.88 -11.56
CA VAL A 60 9.05 -9.18 -11.21
C VAL A 60 10.10 -10.07 -10.53
N GLY A 61 9.72 -10.69 -9.42
CA GLY A 61 10.59 -11.47 -8.54
C GLY A 61 11.37 -10.64 -7.51
N ALA A 62 11.30 -9.31 -7.53
CA ALA A 62 11.95 -8.48 -6.52
C ALA A 62 11.29 -8.69 -5.15
N ARG A 63 12.11 -8.99 -4.14
CA ARG A 63 11.68 -9.16 -2.75
C ARG A 63 12.54 -8.35 -1.80
N ARG A 64 11.88 -7.67 -0.85
CA ARG A 64 12.54 -6.95 0.25
C ARG A 64 11.73 -7.08 1.53
N THR A 65 12.43 -7.04 2.65
CA THR A 65 11.84 -6.98 3.98
C THR A 65 12.35 -5.73 4.66
N PHE A 66 11.45 -4.98 5.28
CA PHE A 66 11.73 -3.74 5.97
C PHE A 66 11.35 -3.91 7.44
N ASP A 67 12.29 -3.59 8.32
CA ASP A 67 12.04 -3.44 9.75
C ASP A 67 11.42 -2.07 10.00
N PHE A 68 10.42 -2.04 10.86
CA PHE A 68 9.76 -0.81 11.29
C PHE A 68 9.31 -0.89 12.74
N ILE A 69 8.96 0.25 13.31
CA ILE A 69 8.39 0.38 14.64
C ILE A 69 7.01 1.04 14.47
N PRO A 70 5.91 0.36 14.79
CA PRO A 70 4.62 1.03 14.85
C PRO A 70 4.61 1.98 16.06
N LEU A 71 4.22 3.23 15.84
CA LEU A 71 4.21 4.27 16.89
C LEU A 71 2.94 4.16 17.73
N LYS A 72 2.80 3.04 18.44
CA LYS A 72 1.75 2.73 19.42
C LYS A 72 2.38 2.28 20.75
N ALA A 73 1.60 2.30 21.83
CA ALA A 73 2.08 1.82 23.13
C ALA A 73 2.58 0.37 23.03
N ASP A 74 3.68 0.05 23.73
CA ASP A 74 4.32 -1.28 23.83
C ASP A 74 4.92 -1.90 22.55
N ALA A 75 4.79 -1.28 21.39
CA ALA A 75 5.34 -1.79 20.13
C ALA A 75 6.86 -1.99 20.10
N PHE A 76 7.62 -1.25 20.92
CA PHE A 76 9.08 -1.33 20.99
C PHE A 76 9.62 -2.67 21.50
N LYS A 77 8.77 -3.50 22.10
CA LYS A 77 9.14 -4.84 22.59
C LYS A 77 9.01 -5.93 21.52
N GLU A 78 8.41 -5.60 20.39
CA GLU A 78 8.04 -6.54 19.33
C GLU A 78 8.89 -6.29 18.08
N LYS A 79 9.23 -7.35 17.36
CA LYS A 79 9.85 -7.24 16.03
C LYS A 79 8.76 -7.12 14.97
N TRP A 80 8.70 -5.98 14.29
CA TRP A 80 7.77 -5.73 13.19
C TRP A 80 8.48 -5.68 11.85
N THR A 81 7.97 -6.43 10.87
CA THR A 81 8.52 -6.46 9.52
C THR A 81 7.45 -6.32 8.46
N LEU A 82 7.73 -5.58 7.40
CA LEU A 82 6.97 -5.55 6.16
C LEU A 82 7.77 -6.24 5.07
N SER A 83 7.29 -7.37 4.57
CA SER A 83 7.84 -8.05 3.40
C SER A 83 7.05 -7.69 2.15
N LEU A 84 7.74 -7.23 1.12
CA LEU A 84 7.20 -6.92 -0.20
C LEU A 84 7.76 -7.87 -1.25
N ASN A 85 6.89 -8.40 -2.10
CA ASN A 85 7.29 -9.28 -3.21
C ASN A 85 6.52 -8.94 -4.49
N VAL A 86 7.24 -8.60 -5.56
CA VAL A 86 6.64 -8.34 -6.87
C VAL A 86 6.38 -9.65 -7.60
N THR A 87 5.11 -10.04 -7.76
CA THR A 87 4.75 -11.37 -8.30
C THR A 87 4.48 -11.34 -9.80
N LYS A 88 3.84 -10.30 -10.31
CA LYS A 88 3.52 -10.17 -11.74
C LYS A 88 3.50 -8.71 -12.19
N ARG A 89 3.69 -8.52 -13.49
CA ARG A 89 3.46 -7.26 -14.22
C ARG A 89 2.35 -7.50 -15.23
N ARG A 90 1.35 -6.62 -15.27
CA ARG A 90 0.18 -6.78 -16.15
C ARG A 90 -0.45 -5.42 -16.46
N SER A 91 -1.35 -5.41 -17.43
CA SER A 91 -2.22 -4.26 -17.65
C SER A 91 -3.40 -4.27 -16.68
N PHE A 92 -3.82 -3.10 -16.20
CA PHE A 92 -5.01 -2.91 -15.37
C PHE A 92 -5.78 -1.66 -15.79
N SER A 93 -7.09 -1.80 -15.99
CA SER A 93 -7.94 -0.73 -16.49
C SER A 93 -8.70 -0.04 -15.36
N ILE A 94 -8.72 1.30 -15.38
CA ILE A 94 -9.58 2.13 -14.53
C ILE A 94 -10.38 3.03 -15.46
N GLY A 95 -11.68 2.78 -15.58
CA GLY A 95 -12.50 3.42 -16.61
C GLY A 95 -11.97 3.11 -18.01
N TYR A 96 -11.71 4.15 -18.81
CA TYR A 96 -11.18 4.03 -20.18
C TYR A 96 -9.63 4.05 -20.25
N CYS A 97 -8.97 4.21 -19.11
CA CYS A 97 -7.51 4.26 -19.05
C CYS A 97 -6.94 2.89 -18.69
N SER A 98 -5.86 2.51 -19.37
CA SER A 98 -5.12 1.27 -19.11
C SER A 98 -3.74 1.60 -18.58
N TYR A 99 -3.37 1.00 -17.45
CA TYR A 99 -2.11 1.25 -16.76
C TYR A 99 -1.29 -0.03 -16.69
N ASP A 100 0.02 0.09 -16.84
CA ASP A 100 0.93 -0.99 -16.51
C ASP A 100 1.15 -1.02 -14.99
N VAL A 101 0.89 -2.19 -14.40
CA VAL A 101 0.88 -2.37 -12.94
C VAL A 101 1.69 -3.57 -12.52
N PHE A 102 2.21 -3.49 -11.31
CA PHE A 102 2.80 -4.61 -10.60
C PHE A 102 1.83 -5.12 -9.54
N ASN A 103 1.68 -6.43 -9.43
CA ASN A 103 1.15 -7.01 -8.20
C ASN A 103 2.31 -7.16 -7.21
N VAL A 104 2.16 -6.53 -6.06
CA VAL A 104 3.12 -6.54 -4.96
C VAL A 104 2.44 -7.12 -3.73
N VAL A 105 2.86 -8.31 -3.32
CA VAL A 105 2.38 -8.93 -2.08
C VAL A 105 2.93 -8.13 -0.90
N TYR A 106 2.03 -7.73 -0.02
CA TYR A 106 2.25 -7.20 1.31
C TYR A 106 2.12 -8.34 2.32
N ASP A 107 3.13 -8.54 3.15
CA ASP A 107 3.13 -9.48 4.28
C ASP A 107 3.71 -8.75 5.50
N VAL A 108 2.84 -8.36 6.41
CA VAL A 108 3.20 -7.69 7.67
C VAL A 108 3.23 -8.73 8.77
N ARG A 109 4.34 -8.76 9.52
CA ARG A 109 4.53 -9.69 10.62
C ARG A 109 4.91 -9.01 11.92
N ARG A 110 4.48 -9.62 13.02
CA ARG A 110 4.84 -9.28 14.39
C ARG A 110 5.41 -10.51 15.06
N ASN A 111 6.67 -10.45 15.51
CA ASN A 111 7.39 -11.58 16.09
C ASN A 111 7.30 -12.84 15.19
N ASP A 112 7.45 -12.64 13.88
CA ASP A 112 7.33 -13.64 12.82
C ASP A 112 5.92 -14.26 12.60
N GLU A 113 4.91 -13.84 13.37
CA GLU A 113 3.49 -14.15 13.13
C GLU A 113 2.89 -13.22 12.08
N GLU A 114 2.12 -13.76 11.14
CA GLU A 114 1.41 -13.00 10.10
C GLU A 114 0.27 -12.17 10.74
N VAL A 115 0.32 -10.85 10.57
CA VAL A 115 -0.71 -9.92 11.05
C VAL A 115 -1.62 -9.49 9.91
N GLU A 116 -1.04 -9.28 8.73
CA GLU A 116 -1.76 -8.82 7.57
C GLU A 116 -1.09 -9.34 6.29
N ARG A 117 -1.90 -9.78 5.34
CA ARG A 117 -1.43 -10.17 4.02
C ARG A 117 -2.44 -9.83 2.93
N TRP A 118 -1.97 -9.17 1.87
CA TRP A 118 -2.78 -8.82 0.69
C TRP A 118 -1.86 -8.48 -0.48
N THR A 119 -2.42 -8.25 -1.66
CA THR A 119 -1.66 -7.86 -2.84
C THR A 119 -2.05 -6.47 -3.31
N ALA A 120 -1.08 -5.56 -3.36
CA ALA A 120 -1.21 -4.26 -3.98
C ALA A 120 -1.12 -4.39 -5.50
N VAL A 121 -2.14 -3.91 -6.22
CA VAL A 121 -2.05 -3.65 -7.65
C VAL A 121 -1.50 -2.24 -7.80
N TYR A 122 -0.20 -2.11 -8.01
CA TYR A 122 0.53 -0.85 -7.96
C TYR A 122 0.87 -0.33 -9.36
N ALA A 123 0.46 0.90 -9.66
CA ALA A 123 0.79 1.62 -10.89
C ALA A 123 1.97 2.58 -10.62
N PRO A 124 3.19 2.29 -11.12
CA PRO A 124 4.36 3.12 -10.87
C PRO A 124 4.22 4.54 -11.43
N ASP A 125 3.63 4.66 -12.62
CA ASP A 125 3.48 5.95 -13.31
C ASP A 125 2.52 6.89 -12.57
N LEU A 126 1.63 6.32 -11.76
CA LEU A 126 0.69 7.08 -10.93
C LEU A 126 1.20 7.28 -9.50
N LEU A 127 2.28 6.58 -9.11
CA LEU A 127 2.68 6.42 -7.71
C LEU A 127 1.45 6.08 -6.84
N ALA A 128 0.73 5.03 -7.23
CA ALA A 128 -0.52 4.66 -6.57
C ALA A 128 -0.74 3.15 -6.59
N THR A 129 -1.09 2.59 -5.43
CA THR A 129 -1.88 1.35 -5.41
C THR A 129 -3.25 1.68 -6.00
N VAL A 130 -3.70 0.95 -7.02
CA VAL A 130 -4.96 1.16 -7.74
C VAL A 130 -6.04 0.13 -7.42
N ALA A 131 -5.65 -0.99 -6.84
CA ALA A 131 -6.53 -1.96 -6.22
C ALA A 131 -5.79 -2.74 -5.12
N LYS A 132 -6.53 -3.26 -4.15
CA LYS A 132 -6.07 -4.26 -3.19
C LYS A 132 -6.77 -5.58 -3.49
N ILE A 133 -6.02 -6.68 -3.43
CA ILE A 133 -6.55 -8.03 -3.59
C ILE A 133 -6.31 -8.77 -2.28
N TYR A 134 -7.38 -9.23 -1.63
CA TYR A 134 -7.32 -10.11 -0.45
C TYR A 134 -7.50 -11.56 -0.91
N ASP A 135 -6.82 -12.49 -0.23
CA ASP A 135 -6.90 -13.94 -0.51
C ASP A 135 -6.61 -14.35 -1.98
N GLU A 136 -5.61 -13.71 -2.61
CA GLU A 136 -5.21 -13.92 -4.01
C GLU A 136 -4.97 -15.41 -4.33
N GLY A 137 -5.65 -15.92 -5.37
CA GLY A 137 -5.50 -17.31 -5.84
C GLY A 137 -6.35 -18.35 -5.09
N THR A 138 -7.33 -17.89 -4.29
CA THR A 138 -8.33 -18.75 -3.65
C THR A 138 -9.74 -18.52 -4.22
N ASN A 139 -10.70 -19.37 -3.85
CA ASN A 139 -12.11 -19.18 -4.24
C ASN A 139 -12.77 -17.93 -3.63
N ASN A 140 -12.13 -17.29 -2.65
CA ASN A 140 -12.65 -16.11 -1.92
C ASN A 140 -11.89 -14.83 -2.26
N GLU A 141 -11.20 -14.77 -3.40
CA GLU A 141 -10.45 -13.58 -3.81
C GLU A 141 -11.35 -12.32 -3.86
N GLU A 142 -11.04 -11.33 -3.05
CA GLU A 142 -11.75 -10.04 -3.03
C GLU A 142 -10.85 -8.93 -3.58
N THR A 143 -11.30 -8.29 -4.66
CA THR A 143 -10.58 -7.14 -5.25
C THR A 143 -11.32 -5.83 -4.97
N VAL A 144 -10.69 -4.97 -4.17
CA VAL A 144 -11.18 -3.60 -3.91
C VAL A 144 -10.40 -2.63 -4.77
N SER A 145 -11.07 -2.01 -5.76
CA SER A 145 -10.45 -1.10 -6.73
C SER A 145 -11.00 0.33 -6.63
N TYR A 146 -10.17 1.32 -7.02
CA TYR A 146 -10.67 2.68 -7.16
C TYR A 146 -11.52 2.82 -8.41
N THR A 147 -12.62 3.54 -8.27
CA THR A 147 -13.51 3.86 -9.39
C THR A 147 -12.99 5.09 -10.16
N ALA A 148 -12.23 5.96 -9.49
CA ALA A 148 -11.57 7.12 -10.08
C ALA A 148 -10.37 7.57 -9.24
N ILE A 149 -9.33 8.07 -9.91
CA ILE A 149 -8.13 8.68 -9.33
C ILE A 149 -8.08 10.14 -9.77
N LYS A 150 -7.90 11.06 -8.83
CA LYS A 150 -7.84 12.52 -9.10
C LYS A 150 -6.61 13.16 -8.44
N PRO A 151 -6.06 14.26 -8.98
CA PRO A 151 -5.07 15.05 -8.24
C PRO A 151 -5.75 15.83 -7.11
N LEU A 152 -5.08 15.94 -5.96
CA LEU A 152 -5.42 16.91 -4.90
C LEU A 152 -5.02 18.32 -5.37
N LYS A 153 -5.89 19.30 -5.14
CA LYS A 153 -5.62 20.71 -5.43
C LYS A 153 -4.68 21.34 -4.40
#